data_AF-A0ABD5JJH6-F1
#
_entry.id   AF-A0ABD5JJH6-F1
#
_cell.length_a   1.000
_cell.length_b   1.000
_cell.length_c   1.000
_cell.angle_alpha   90.00
_cell.angle_beta   90.00
_cell.angle_gamma   90.00
#
_symmetry.space_group_name_H-M   'P 1'
#
loop_
_entity.id
_entity.type
_entity.pdbx_description
1 polymer ?
#
loop_
_entity_poly.entity_id
_entity_poly.type
_entity_poly.pdbx_seq_one_letter_code
_entity_poly.pdbx_strand_id
1 'polypeptide(L)' 'MFRRREPVPFAFVAEADRFRSNVTPPPRPRATPSQIAGRTLIGLTIIAGFIGSLMFGMPALDSQSHPTQQIQQPEASDGR' A
#
# COMPACT_ATOMS: atom_id res chain seq x y z
N MET A 1 -27.03 14.09 -25.05
CA MET A 1 -28.26 14.67 -24.46
C MET A 1 -27.87 15.81 -23.53
N PHE A 2 -28.09 17.06 -23.96
CA PHE A 2 -27.81 18.25 -23.15
C PHE A 2 -28.83 18.34 -22.01
N ARG A 3 -28.43 17.99 -20.79
CA ARG A 3 -29.22 18.32 -19.59
C ARG A 3 -29.17 19.83 -19.41
N ARG A 4 -30.32 20.48 -19.51
CA ARG A 4 -30.52 21.89 -19.16
C ARG A 4 -30.07 22.07 -17.71
N ARG A 5 -28.96 22.78 -17.50
CA ARG A 5 -28.56 23.25 -16.18
C ARG A 5 -29.34 24.54 -15.92
N GLU A 6 -30.09 24.52 -14.83
CA GLU A 6 -30.89 25.64 -14.34
C GLU A 6 -29.96 26.84 -14.03
N PRO A 7 -30.32 28.07 -14.43
CA PRO A 7 -29.52 29.25 -14.14
C PRO A 7 -29.64 29.58 -12.65
N VAL A 8 -28.72 29.06 -11.84
CA VAL A 8 -28.60 29.47 -10.44
C VAL A 8 -28.03 30.89 -10.38
N PRO A 9 -28.67 31.83 -9.66
CA PRO A 9 -28.39 33.27 -9.72
C PRO A 9 -27.03 33.70 -9.14
N PHE A 10 -26.31 32.79 -8.48
CA PHE A 10 -24.90 32.96 -8.16
C PHE A 10 -24.20 31.61 -8.32
N ALA A 11 -23.35 31.48 -9.33
CA ALA A 11 -22.37 30.42 -9.32
C ALA A 11 -21.31 30.81 -8.30
N PHE A 12 -21.15 30.04 -7.22
CA PHE A 12 -19.93 30.09 -6.42
C PHE A 12 -18.79 29.54 -7.27
N VAL A 13 -18.25 30.38 -8.14
CA VAL A 13 -16.89 30.21 -8.63
C VAL A 13 -16.05 30.39 -7.38
N ALA A 14 -15.50 29.29 -6.86
CA ALA A 14 -14.59 29.39 -5.74
C ALA A 14 -13.52 30.42 -6.12
N GLU A 15 -13.32 31.45 -5.31
CA GLU A 15 -12.31 32.51 -5.50
C GLU A 15 -10.92 31.89 -5.80
N ALA A 16 -10.70 30.63 -5.40
CA ALA A 16 -9.57 29.79 -5.74
C ALA A 16 -9.31 29.63 -7.26
N ASP A 17 -10.33 29.66 -8.13
CA ASP A 17 -10.15 29.65 -9.59
C ASP A 17 -9.73 31.03 -10.15
N ARG A 18 -9.87 32.11 -9.36
CA ARG A 18 -9.55 33.49 -9.77
C ARG A 18 -8.21 34.00 -9.22
N PHE A 19 -7.64 33.35 -8.20
CA PHE A 19 -6.27 33.64 -7.74
C PHE A 19 -5.22 33.06 -8.69
N ARG A 20 -4.97 33.77 -9.80
CA ARG A 20 -3.73 33.63 -10.56
C ARG A 20 -2.66 34.45 -9.85
N SER A 21 -1.89 33.80 -8.97
CA SER A 21 -0.67 34.41 -8.42
C SER A 21 0.20 34.84 -9.60
N ASN A 22 0.52 36.14 -9.70
CA ASN A 22 1.50 36.68 -10.66
C ASN A 22 2.94 36.19 -10.41
N VAL A 23 3.10 35.23 -9.52
CA VAL A 23 4.35 34.61 -9.13
C VAL A 23 4.37 33.24 -9.77
N THR A 24 5.29 33.05 -10.71
CA THR A 24 5.65 31.71 -11.19
C THR A 24 6.04 30.87 -9.97
N PRO A 25 5.37 29.72 -9.71
CA PRO A 25 5.74 28.88 -8.58
C PRO A 25 7.24 28.60 -8.60
N PRO A 26 7.94 28.70 -7.46
CA PRO A 26 9.36 28.45 -7.43
C PRO A 26 9.64 27.04 -7.97
N PRO A 27 10.74 26.84 -8.72
CA PRO A 27 11.11 25.53 -9.23
C PRO A 27 11.16 24.52 -8.09
N ARG A 28 10.61 23.33 -8.32
CA ARG A 28 10.66 22.27 -7.30
C ARG A 28 12.12 21.98 -6.95
N PRO A 29 12.49 21.99 -5.65
CA PRO A 29 13.86 21.69 -5.26
C PRO A 29 14.23 20.28 -5.71
N ARG A 30 15.44 20.13 -6.26
CA ARG A 30 15.96 18.81 -6.61
C ARG A 30 16.26 18.04 -5.33
N ALA A 31 16.01 16.74 -5.36
CA ALA A 31 16.35 15.89 -4.23
C ALA A 31 17.86 15.92 -3.99
N THR A 32 18.26 16.09 -2.73
CA THR A 32 19.67 15.99 -2.36
C THR A 32 20.12 14.52 -2.44
N PRO A 33 21.42 14.23 -2.60
CA PRO A 33 21.93 12.85 -2.57
C PRO A 33 21.54 12.10 -1.29
N SER A 34 21.51 12.79 -0.15
CA SER A 34 21.08 12.23 1.13
C SER A 34 19.59 11.86 1.15
N GLN A 35 18.72 12.67 0.54
CA GLN A 35 17.29 12.36 0.41
C GLN A 35 17.06 11.14 -0.49
N ILE A 36 17.84 11.00 -1.56
CA ILE A 36 17.78 9.83 -2.44
C ILE A 36 18.22 8.59 -1.67
N ALA A 37 19.40 8.64 -1.03
CA ALA A 37 19.94 7.54 -0.24
C ALA A 37 18.98 7.09 0.87
N GLY A 38 18.35 8.04 1.58
CA GLY A 38 17.35 7.73 2.61
C GLY A 38 16.13 7.01 2.04
N ARG A 39 15.55 7.52 0.95
CA ARG A 39 14.38 6.88 0.30
C ARG A 39 14.71 5.48 -0.22
N THR A 40 15.90 5.30 -0.80
CA THR A 40 16.35 3.99 -1.28
C THR A 40 16.56 3.00 -0.14
N LEU A 41 17.13 3.44 0.98
CA LEU A 41 17.42 2.58 2.13
C LEU A 41 16.11 2.08 2.76
N ILE A 42 15.14 2.98 2.95
CA ILE A 42 13.80 2.61 3.44
C ILE A 42 13.15 1.58 2.51
N GLY A 43 13.16 1.83 1.20
CA GLY A 43 12.61 0.89 0.21
C GLY A 43 13.27 -0.49 0.29
N LEU A 44 14.60 -0.53 0.36
CA LEU A 44 15.35 -1.78 0.49
C LEU A 44 15.03 -2.53 1.79
N THR A 45 14.90 -1.84 2.92
CA THR A 45 14.53 -2.47 4.19
C THR A 45 13.16 -3.12 4.12
N ILE A 46 12.17 -2.44 3.51
CA ILE A 46 10.82 -2.98 3.35
C ILE A 46 10.86 -4.24 2.47
N ILE A 47 11.54 -4.18 1.33
CA ILE A 47 11.66 -5.33 0.42
C ILE A 47 12.37 -6.51 1.11
N ALA A 48 13.46 -6.26 1.83
CA ALA A 48 14.18 -7.30 2.57
C ALA A 48 13.30 -7.94 3.66
N GLY A 49 12.50 -7.13 4.37
CA GLY A 49 11.54 -7.62 5.35
C GLY A 49 10.46 -8.51 4.73
N PHE A 50 9.93 -8.12 3.56
CA PHE A 50 9.00 -8.96 2.80
C PHE A 50 9.65 -10.28 2.38
N ILE A 51 10.83 -10.23 1.77
CA ILE A 51 11.55 -11.44 1.35
C ILE A 51 11.78 -12.37 2.55
N GLY A 52 12.25 -11.83 3.68
CA GLY A 52 12.41 -12.61 4.91
C GLY A 52 11.09 -13.24 5.36
N SER A 53 10.01 -12.45 5.42
CA SER A 53 8.68 -12.96 5.77
C SER A 53 8.20 -14.06 4.83
N LEU A 54 8.50 -14.00 3.54
CA LEU A 54 8.15 -15.06 2.59
C LEU A 54 9.03 -16.30 2.78
N MET A 55 10.34 -16.12 2.93
CA MET A 55 11.28 -17.23 3.13
C MET A 55 11.01 -18.02 4.41
N PHE A 56 10.63 -17.35 5.49
CA PHE A 56 10.33 -18.01 6.77
C PHE A 56 8.84 -18.34 6.94
N GLY A 57 7.95 -17.50 6.43
CA GLY A 57 6.51 -17.67 6.57
C GLY A 57 5.93 -18.79 5.71
N MET A 58 6.41 -18.97 4.47
CA MET A 58 5.89 -20.06 3.62
C MET A 58 6.20 -21.46 4.18
N PRO A 59 7.43 -21.78 4.60
CA PRO A 59 7.71 -23.07 5.24
C PRO A 59 6.93 -23.26 6.56
N ALA A 60 6.67 -22.19 7.31
CA ALA A 60 5.86 -22.29 8.54
C ALA A 60 4.38 -22.60 8.27
N LEU A 61 3.88 -22.25 7.09
CA LEU A 61 2.54 -22.62 6.63
C LEU A 61 2.51 -23.97 5.91
N ASP A 62 3.69 -24.48 5.51
CA ASP A 62 3.83 -25.78 4.88
C ASP A 62 3.67 -26.90 5.91
N SER A 63 2.44 -27.37 6.04
CA SER A 63 2.09 -28.55 6.82
C SER A 63 2.51 -29.88 6.13
N GLN A 64 3.06 -29.81 4.91
CA GLN A 64 3.45 -30.98 4.12
C GLN A 64 4.94 -31.27 4.20
N SER A 65 5.41 -31.64 5.39
CA SER A 65 6.58 -32.52 5.50
C SER A 65 6.47 -33.46 6.70
N HIS A 66 5.27 -33.96 6.95
CA HIS A 66 5.17 -35.28 7.59
C HIS A 66 5.27 -36.33 6.49
N PRO A 67 6.34 -37.17 6.46
CA PRO A 67 6.25 -38.41 5.70
C PRO A 67 5.04 -39.17 6.23
N THR A 68 4.32 -39.80 5.31
CA THR A 68 3.02 -40.46 5.42
C THR A 68 2.95 -41.59 6.47
N GLN A 69 3.34 -41.39 7.72
CA GLN A 69 3.30 -42.38 8.81
C GLN A 69 3.18 -41.72 10.19
N GLN A 70 2.03 -41.11 10.48
CA GLN A 70 1.27 -41.36 11.71
C GLN A 70 0.06 -40.45 11.67
N ILE A 71 -1.04 -41.04 11.20
CA ILE A 71 -2.38 -40.57 11.48
C ILE A 71 -2.47 -40.49 13.01
N GLN A 72 -2.35 -39.29 13.57
CA GLN A 72 -2.76 -39.03 14.95
C GLN A 72 -4.27 -39.14 14.94
N GLN A 73 -4.77 -40.34 15.24
CA GLN A 73 -6.19 -40.57 15.44
C GLN A 73 -6.61 -39.74 16.68
N PRO A 74 -7.65 -38.90 16.58
CA PRO A 74 -8.20 -38.26 17.76
C PRO A 74 -8.88 -39.34 18.61
N GLU A 75 -8.26 -39.69 19.73
CA GLU A 75 -8.77 -40.64 20.75
C GLU A 75 -10.06 -40.15 21.45
N ALA A 76 -10.59 -39.00 21.04
CA ALA A 76 -11.84 -38.43 21.54
C ALA A 76 -13.11 -39.00 20.88
N SER A 77 -12.99 -39.92 19.92
CA SER A 77 -14.13 -40.58 19.27
C SER A 77 -14.35 -42.03 19.75
N ASP A 78 -13.59 -42.53 20.72
CA ASP A 78 -13.79 -43.86 21.32
C ASP A 78 -14.42 -43.71 22.70
N GLY A 79 -15.71 -43.37 22.73
CA GLY A 79 -16.38 -43.01 23.97
C GLY A 79 -17.86 -42.71 23.83
N ARG A 80 -18.64 -43.65 23.27
CA ARG A 80 -20.00 -44.03 23.72
C ARG A 80 -20.63 -45.10 22.85
#